data_AF-A0A0F9KKN4-F1
#
_entry.id   AF-A0A0F9KKN4-F1
#
_cell.length_a   1.000
_cell.length_b   1.000
_cell.length_c   1.000
_cell.angle_alpha   90.00
_cell.angle_beta   90.00
_cell.angle_gamma   90.00
#
_symmetry.space_group_name_H-M   'P 1'
#
loop_
_entity.id
_entity.type
_entity.pdbx_description
1 polymer ?
#
loop_
_entity_poly.entity_id
_entity_poly.type
_entity_poly.pdbx_seq_one_letter_code
_entity_poly.pdbx_strand_id
1 'polypeptide(L)'
;MTKIEGIKGRRPAQSPSGYTRLFGNKDLGNLMSKIQGAVISSGTELEKLIWARVKQIENFDLFLNKHITQIHEGIWIAKKEQVKQSKYIKSEYEPDLLAFELRTQICYVIEIKDGDQFDTKKSNSEYVGLHNFANSVKYTIPLTFQIRICCFNATTKLDIYNGLKRKFSMGEILTGQELCGLLKINYFDIIAARNRDQQINVDFFIDELLSINYIKEIIINHLRG
;
A
#
# COMPACT_ATOMS: atom_id res chain seq x y z
N MET A 1 -0.25 -2.59 10.73
CA MET A 1 0.66 -1.46 10.48
C MET A 1 2.07 -1.98 10.59
N THR A 2 3.02 -1.42 9.84
CA THR A 2 4.42 -1.86 10.03
C THR A 2 4.89 -1.48 11.43
N LYS A 3 5.50 -2.45 12.13
CA LYS A 3 6.04 -2.25 13.47
C LYS A 3 7.36 -1.46 13.41
N ILE A 4 7.48 -0.39 14.20
CA ILE A 4 8.67 0.46 14.24
C ILE A 4 9.90 -0.33 14.70
N GLU A 5 9.71 -1.23 15.66
CA GLU A 5 10.77 -2.12 16.20
C GLU A 5 11.52 -2.89 15.11
N GLY A 6 10.80 -3.36 14.07
CA GLY A 6 11.39 -4.10 12.95
C GLY A 6 12.19 -3.26 11.96
N ILE A 7 12.18 -1.92 12.11
CA ILE A 7 12.88 -1.00 11.23
C ILE A 7 14.27 -0.71 11.78
N LYS A 8 15.29 -0.98 10.96
CA LYS A 8 16.71 -0.84 11.35
C LYS A 8 17.16 0.61 11.64
N GLY A 9 16.42 1.62 11.18
CA GLY A 9 16.85 3.02 11.23
C GLY A 9 17.97 3.31 10.22
N ARG A 10 18.69 4.42 10.40
CA ARG A 10 19.83 4.77 9.52
C ARG A 10 21.11 4.06 9.96
N ARG A 11 21.91 3.64 8.99
CA ARG A 11 23.23 3.04 9.27
C ARG A 11 24.20 4.11 9.81
N PRO A 12 25.24 3.73 10.58
CA PRO A 12 26.27 4.66 11.07
C PRO A 12 26.91 5.48 9.94
N ALA A 13 27.18 4.87 8.79
CA ALA A 13 27.72 5.54 7.60
C ALA A 13 26.77 6.55 6.93
N GLN A 14 25.50 6.59 7.33
CA GLN A 14 24.47 7.50 6.82
C GLN A 14 24.07 8.58 7.84
N SER A 15 24.90 8.74 8.88
CA SER A 15 24.79 9.76 9.92
C SER A 15 25.80 10.90 9.69
N PRO A 16 25.47 12.16 10.10
CA PRO A 16 24.22 12.56 10.73
C PRO A 16 23.07 12.63 9.71
N SER A 17 21.91 12.07 10.08
CA SER A 17 20.70 12.17 9.27
C SER A 17 20.15 13.60 9.30
N GLY A 18 19.22 13.92 8.41
CA GLY A 18 18.49 15.20 8.49
C GLY A 18 17.83 15.40 9.85
N TYR A 19 17.28 14.33 10.43
CA TYR A 19 16.70 14.35 11.78
C TYR A 19 17.74 14.62 12.87
N THR A 20 18.92 14.02 12.78
CA THR A 20 20.01 14.30 13.74
C THR A 20 20.39 15.78 13.73
N ARG A 21 20.50 16.39 12.54
CA ARG A 21 20.80 17.83 12.43
C ARG A 21 19.66 18.70 12.93
N LEU A 22 18.41 18.28 12.71
CA LEU A 22 17.22 19.01 13.16
C LEU A 22 17.10 19.04 14.68
N PHE A 23 17.31 17.90 15.35
CA PHE A 23 17.14 17.78 16.80
C PHE A 23 18.43 18.01 17.60
N GLY A 24 19.59 18.04 16.96
CA GLY A 24 20.89 18.08 17.65
C GLY A 24 21.19 16.81 18.48
N ASN A 25 20.39 15.75 18.32
CA ASN A 25 20.49 14.52 19.10
C ASN A 25 20.48 13.30 18.16
N LYS A 26 21.50 12.44 18.28
CA LYS A 26 21.71 11.29 17.41
C LYS A 26 20.64 10.22 17.61
N ASP A 27 20.33 9.89 18.86
CA ASP A 27 19.43 8.79 19.20
C ASP A 27 17.98 9.14 18.84
N LEU A 28 17.55 10.37 19.15
CA LEU A 28 16.25 10.90 18.72
C LEU A 28 16.18 10.96 17.18
N GLY A 29 17.25 11.42 16.53
CA GLY A 29 17.33 11.43 15.06
C GLY A 29 17.23 10.03 14.43
N ASN A 30 17.75 9.00 15.09
CA ASN A 30 17.63 7.62 14.63
C ASN A 30 16.22 7.06 14.87
N LEU A 31 15.62 7.33 16.03
CA LEU A 31 14.22 6.96 16.32
C LEU A 31 13.27 7.55 15.27
N MET A 32 13.39 8.83 14.94
CA MET A 32 12.61 9.47 13.88
C MET A 32 12.84 8.84 12.50
N SER A 33 14.06 8.39 12.23
CA SER A 33 14.37 7.67 10.99
C SER A 33 13.67 6.29 10.95
N LYS A 34 13.57 5.58 12.08
CA LYS A 34 12.79 4.34 12.17
C LYS A 34 11.31 4.59 11.91
N ILE A 35 10.74 5.64 12.50
CA ILE A 35 9.33 6.03 12.29
C ILE A 35 9.06 6.29 10.80
N GLN A 36 9.91 7.09 10.14
CA GLN A 36 9.76 7.34 8.70
C GLN A 36 9.83 6.02 7.90
N GLY A 37 10.76 5.12 8.23
CA GLY A 37 10.84 3.82 7.58
C GLY A 37 9.57 2.99 7.77
N ALA A 38 9.00 2.99 8.98
CA ALA A 38 7.74 2.29 9.26
C ALA A 38 6.57 2.87 8.45
N VAL A 39 6.50 4.20 8.30
CA VAL A 39 5.48 4.86 7.45
C VAL A 39 5.60 4.40 6.00
N ILE A 40 6.82 4.40 5.43
CA ILE A 40 7.07 3.95 4.05
C ILE A 40 6.64 2.49 3.88
N SER A 41 7.05 1.61 4.80
CA SER A 41 6.75 0.19 4.73
C SER A 41 5.30 -0.16 5.04
N SER A 42 4.49 0.77 5.55
CA SER A 42 3.08 0.50 5.90
C SER A 42 2.20 0.22 4.68
N GLY A 43 2.55 0.78 3.51
CA GLY A 43 1.89 0.44 2.24
C GLY A 43 2.10 -1.03 1.86
N THR A 44 3.36 -1.49 1.88
CA THR A 44 3.68 -2.90 1.61
C THR A 44 3.02 -3.85 2.61
N GLU A 45 2.92 -3.46 3.88
CA GLU A 45 2.23 -4.29 4.89
C GLU A 45 0.71 -4.36 4.64
N LEU A 46 0.09 -3.28 4.18
CA LEU A 46 -1.30 -3.30 3.74
C LEU A 46 -1.52 -4.29 2.59
N GLU A 47 -0.66 -4.26 1.59
CA GLU A 47 -0.72 -5.20 0.45
C GLU A 47 -0.64 -6.66 0.92
N LYS A 48 0.26 -6.98 1.88
CA LYS A 48 0.34 -8.33 2.47
C LYS A 48 -0.94 -8.73 3.21
N LEU A 49 -1.53 -7.81 3.97
CA LEU A 49 -2.77 -8.07 4.70
C LEU A 49 -3.93 -8.38 3.76
N ILE A 50 -4.01 -7.67 2.62
CA ILE A 50 -4.98 -7.93 1.56
C ILE A 50 -4.66 -9.29 0.90
N TRP A 51 -3.41 -9.50 0.49
CA TRP A 51 -2.97 -10.73 -0.17
C TRP A 51 -3.30 -12.00 0.64
N ALA A 52 -3.09 -11.97 1.96
CA ALA A 52 -3.38 -13.09 2.85
C ALA A 52 -4.88 -13.47 2.95
N ARG A 53 -5.78 -12.63 2.43
CA ARG A 53 -7.24 -12.80 2.57
C ARG A 53 -7.95 -13.04 1.24
N VAL A 54 -7.30 -12.76 0.11
CA VAL A 54 -7.91 -12.90 -1.21
C VAL A 54 -7.77 -14.32 -1.75
N LYS A 55 -8.57 -14.63 -2.76
CA LYS A 55 -8.42 -15.87 -3.54
C LYS A 55 -7.26 -15.72 -4.52
N GLN A 56 -6.11 -16.26 -4.14
CA GLN A 56 -4.85 -16.10 -4.86
C GLN A 56 -4.81 -16.99 -6.11
N ILE A 57 -4.19 -16.48 -7.17
CA ILE A 57 -3.73 -17.29 -8.30
C ILE A 57 -2.35 -17.81 -7.92
N GLU A 58 -2.15 -19.12 -7.84
CA GLU A 58 -0.84 -19.70 -7.49
C GLU A 58 0.16 -19.57 -8.64
N ASN A 59 -0.26 -20.00 -9.84
CA ASN A 59 0.55 -19.94 -11.07
C ASN A 59 -0.15 -19.05 -12.10
N PHE A 60 0.34 -17.81 -12.22
CA PHE A 60 -0.26 -16.79 -13.06
C PHE A 60 -0.22 -17.13 -14.56
N ASP A 61 0.92 -17.63 -15.07
CA ASP A 61 1.07 -18.01 -16.47
C ASP A 61 0.15 -19.19 -16.84
N LEU A 62 0.02 -20.18 -15.94
CA LEU A 62 -0.91 -21.30 -16.12
C LEU A 62 -2.36 -20.81 -16.13
N PHE A 63 -2.69 -19.88 -15.24
CA PHE A 63 -4.02 -19.27 -15.17
C PHE A 63 -4.38 -18.56 -16.48
N LEU A 64 -3.49 -17.71 -16.99
CA LEU A 64 -3.68 -17.01 -18.25
C LEU A 64 -3.86 -17.97 -19.44
N ASN A 65 -3.09 -19.05 -19.50
CA ASN A 65 -3.10 -19.96 -20.66
C ASN A 65 -4.26 -20.97 -20.62
N LYS A 66 -4.66 -21.46 -19.45
CA LYS A 66 -5.59 -22.60 -19.34
C LYS A 66 -6.91 -22.30 -18.63
N HIS A 67 -6.94 -21.31 -17.74
CA HIS A 67 -8.07 -21.10 -16.82
C HIS A 67 -8.83 -19.81 -17.08
N ILE A 68 -8.25 -18.85 -17.78
CA ILE A 68 -8.88 -17.54 -18.01
C ILE A 68 -10.20 -17.61 -18.78
N THR A 69 -10.39 -18.64 -19.61
CA THR A 69 -11.62 -18.89 -20.38
C THR A 69 -12.62 -19.78 -19.63
N GLN A 70 -12.22 -20.33 -18.48
CA GLN A 70 -13.07 -21.20 -17.67
C GLN A 70 -13.83 -20.34 -16.64
N ILE A 71 -15.15 -20.46 -16.61
CA ILE A 71 -15.94 -19.73 -15.62
C ILE A 71 -15.65 -20.29 -14.23
N HIS A 72 -14.97 -19.48 -13.41
CA HIS A 72 -14.72 -19.77 -12.02
C HIS A 72 -15.54 -18.86 -11.12
N GLU A 73 -15.95 -19.36 -9.95
CA GLU A 73 -16.58 -18.53 -8.94
C GLU A 73 -15.55 -17.67 -8.17
N GLY A 74 -15.96 -16.45 -7.81
CA GLY A 74 -15.17 -15.52 -7.02
C GLY A 74 -14.32 -14.58 -7.87
N ILE A 75 -13.46 -13.82 -7.17
CA ILE A 75 -12.51 -12.90 -7.77
C ILE A 75 -11.11 -13.46 -7.52
N TRP A 76 -10.38 -13.77 -8.58
CA TRP A 76 -9.04 -14.38 -8.48
C TRP A 76 -7.98 -13.31 -8.62
N ILE A 77 -6.97 -13.32 -7.75
CA ILE A 77 -6.01 -12.21 -7.65
C ILE A 77 -4.61 -12.67 -8.02
N ALA A 78 -3.95 -11.89 -8.89
CA ALA A 78 -2.51 -11.95 -9.09
C ALA A 78 -1.87 -10.68 -8.53
N LYS A 79 -0.72 -10.81 -7.87
CA LYS A 79 0.05 -9.67 -7.34
C LYS A 79 1.14 -9.22 -8.29
N LYS A 80 1.62 -7.99 -8.08
CA LYS A 80 2.70 -7.34 -8.85
C LYS A 80 3.86 -8.27 -9.24
N GLU A 81 4.41 -9.05 -8.31
CA GLU A 81 5.56 -9.92 -8.63
C GLU A 81 5.20 -11.02 -9.65
N GLN A 82 3.98 -11.53 -9.61
CA GLN A 82 3.54 -12.56 -10.56
C GLN A 82 3.34 -11.96 -11.95
N VAL A 83 2.82 -10.74 -12.04
CA VAL A 83 2.69 -9.99 -13.28
C VAL A 83 4.07 -9.74 -13.89
N LYS A 84 5.02 -9.26 -13.07
CA LYS A 84 6.39 -8.97 -13.48
C LYS A 84 7.16 -10.20 -13.98
N GLN A 85 6.92 -11.36 -13.38
CA GLN A 85 7.61 -12.62 -13.73
C GLN A 85 6.93 -13.39 -14.87
N SER A 86 5.75 -12.92 -15.33
CA SER A 86 4.99 -13.58 -16.38
C SER A 86 5.76 -13.62 -17.71
N LYS A 87 5.66 -14.74 -18.42
CA LYS A 87 6.19 -14.87 -19.78
C LYS A 87 5.28 -14.24 -20.83
N TYR A 88 4.01 -14.03 -20.48
CA TYR A 88 2.96 -13.55 -21.40
C TYR A 88 2.72 -12.04 -21.28
N ILE A 89 2.91 -11.48 -20.09
CA ILE A 89 2.72 -10.05 -19.85
C ILE A 89 4.02 -9.29 -20.13
N LYS A 90 3.93 -8.30 -21.01
CA LYS A 90 5.01 -7.35 -21.31
C LYS A 90 4.49 -5.94 -21.09
N SER A 91 4.94 -5.30 -20.02
CA SER A 91 4.60 -3.92 -19.70
C SER A 91 5.74 -3.25 -18.95
N GLU A 92 5.87 -1.93 -19.09
CA GLU A 92 6.84 -1.11 -18.35
C GLU A 92 6.31 -0.67 -16.98
N TYR A 93 5.02 -0.91 -16.72
CA TYR A 93 4.36 -0.62 -15.46
C TYR A 93 3.71 -1.89 -14.93
N GLU A 94 3.82 -2.15 -13.63
CA GLU A 94 3.14 -3.26 -12.99
C GLU A 94 2.21 -2.75 -11.87
N PRO A 95 0.89 -2.98 -11.99
CA PRO A 95 -0.05 -2.62 -10.92
C PRO A 95 0.20 -3.48 -9.69
N ASP A 96 -0.27 -3.02 -8.53
CA ASP A 96 -0.17 -3.79 -7.29
C ASP A 96 -0.94 -5.12 -7.38
N LEU A 97 -2.17 -5.09 -7.93
CA LEU A 97 -2.99 -6.29 -8.15
C LEU A 97 -3.66 -6.29 -9.53
N LEU A 98 -3.86 -7.51 -10.05
CA LEU A 98 -4.88 -7.82 -11.04
C LEU A 98 -5.96 -8.67 -10.41
N ALA A 99 -7.22 -8.29 -10.58
CA ALA A 99 -8.36 -9.03 -10.07
C ALA A 99 -9.27 -9.51 -11.21
N PHE A 100 -9.45 -10.82 -11.30
CA PHE A 100 -10.16 -11.48 -12.39
C PHE A 100 -11.56 -11.92 -11.95
N GLU A 101 -12.59 -11.28 -12.50
CA GLU A 101 -13.99 -11.69 -12.38
C GLU A 101 -14.46 -12.33 -13.69
N LEU A 102 -14.27 -13.65 -13.80
CA LEU A 102 -14.48 -14.35 -15.06
C LEU A 102 -15.97 -14.48 -15.46
N ARG A 103 -16.91 -14.36 -14.50
CA ARG A 103 -18.35 -14.36 -14.82
C ARG A 103 -18.79 -13.12 -15.59
N THR A 104 -18.28 -11.96 -15.21
CA THR A 104 -18.57 -10.67 -15.84
C THR A 104 -17.57 -10.32 -16.94
N GLN A 105 -16.55 -11.18 -17.13
CA GLN A 105 -15.46 -10.99 -18.08
C GLN A 105 -14.66 -9.69 -17.81
N ILE A 106 -14.46 -9.36 -16.53
CA ILE A 106 -13.72 -8.16 -16.11
C ILE A 106 -12.36 -8.54 -15.51
N CYS A 107 -11.33 -7.80 -15.92
CA CYS A 107 -10.03 -7.73 -15.26
C CYS A 107 -9.88 -6.34 -14.64
N TYR A 108 -9.85 -6.25 -13.31
CA TYR A 108 -9.55 -5.01 -12.63
C TYR A 108 -8.04 -4.82 -12.51
N VAL A 109 -7.55 -3.66 -12.92
CA VAL A 109 -6.16 -3.20 -12.73
C VAL A 109 -6.16 -2.30 -11.52
N ILE A 110 -5.60 -2.79 -10.41
CA ILE A 110 -5.76 -2.16 -9.10
C ILE A 110 -4.42 -1.66 -8.59
N GLU A 111 -4.37 -0.36 -8.28
CA GLU A 111 -3.30 0.27 -7.51
C GLU A 111 -3.78 0.56 -6.08
N ILE A 112 -2.95 0.27 -5.08
CA ILE A 112 -3.30 0.42 -3.66
C ILE A 112 -2.40 1.45 -3.03
N LYS A 113 -3.01 2.42 -2.39
CA LYS A 113 -2.34 3.48 -1.66
C LYS A 113 -2.84 3.49 -0.23
N ASP A 114 -1.92 3.67 0.73
CA ASP A 114 -2.29 3.69 2.14
C ASP A 114 -3.08 4.97 2.49
N GLY A 115 -2.74 6.11 1.87
CA GLY A 115 -3.43 7.39 2.04
C GLY A 115 -3.73 8.09 0.71
N ASP A 116 -4.35 9.27 0.76
CA ASP A 116 -4.95 10.00 -0.36
C ASP A 116 -4.24 11.33 -0.72
N GLN A 117 -3.21 11.73 0.02
CA GLN A 117 -2.49 12.99 -0.23
C GLN A 117 -1.38 12.80 -1.28
N PHE A 118 -1.69 13.13 -2.53
CA PHE A 118 -0.73 13.06 -3.65
C PHE A 118 -0.30 14.44 -4.13
N ASP A 119 0.95 14.53 -4.57
CA ASP A 119 1.36 15.62 -5.45
C ASP A 119 0.85 15.39 -6.89
N THR A 120 0.81 16.47 -7.68
CA THR A 120 0.27 16.44 -9.04
C THR A 120 1.06 15.54 -9.99
N LYS A 121 2.39 15.48 -9.85
CA LYS A 121 3.26 14.66 -10.73
C LYS A 121 3.00 13.19 -10.46
N LYS A 122 2.95 12.82 -9.18
CA LYS A 122 2.66 11.45 -8.73
C LYS A 122 1.27 11.00 -9.17
N SER A 123 0.25 11.84 -9.00
CA SER A 123 -1.11 11.51 -9.45
C SER A 123 -1.17 11.23 -10.96
N ASN A 124 -0.45 12.04 -11.76
CA ASN A 124 -0.41 11.87 -13.21
C ASN A 124 0.37 10.63 -13.64
N SER A 125 1.50 10.32 -12.99
CA SER A 125 2.29 9.13 -13.32
C SER A 125 1.53 7.84 -13.04
N GLU A 126 0.78 7.77 -11.93
CA GLU A 126 -0.05 6.58 -11.63
C GLU A 126 -1.16 6.40 -12.66
N TYR A 127 -1.85 7.49 -13.03
CA TYR A 127 -2.88 7.44 -14.07
C TYR A 127 -2.31 6.92 -15.39
N VAL A 128 -1.23 7.51 -15.88
CA VAL A 128 -0.61 7.09 -17.15
C VAL A 128 -0.13 5.64 -17.06
N GLY A 129 0.48 5.23 -15.95
CA GLY A 129 0.98 3.86 -15.73
C GLY A 129 -0.13 2.81 -15.84
N LEU A 130 -1.23 2.99 -15.11
CA LEU A 130 -2.34 2.03 -15.09
C LEU A 130 -3.04 1.90 -16.45
N HIS A 131 -3.28 3.02 -17.13
CA HIS A 131 -3.89 2.99 -18.47
C HIS A 131 -2.95 2.39 -19.52
N ASN A 132 -1.64 2.69 -19.44
CA ASN A 132 -0.65 2.08 -20.32
C ASN A 132 -0.55 0.58 -20.10
N PHE A 133 -0.58 0.11 -18.84
CA PHE A 133 -0.61 -1.30 -18.52
C PHE A 133 -1.79 -1.99 -19.20
N ALA A 134 -3.03 -1.52 -18.95
CA ALA A 134 -4.24 -2.11 -19.52
C ALA A 134 -4.17 -2.17 -21.06
N ASN A 135 -3.68 -1.10 -21.71
CA ASN A 135 -3.50 -1.07 -23.15
C ASN A 135 -2.44 -2.06 -23.66
N SER A 136 -1.33 -2.23 -22.93
CA SER A 136 -0.22 -3.12 -23.33
C SER A 136 -0.59 -4.60 -23.28
N VAL A 137 -1.55 -4.99 -22.43
CA VAL A 137 -1.89 -6.40 -22.19
C VAL A 137 -3.25 -6.82 -22.75
N LYS A 138 -4.00 -5.89 -23.37
CA LYS A 138 -5.38 -6.15 -23.85
C LYS A 138 -5.53 -7.27 -24.87
N TYR A 139 -4.45 -7.60 -25.59
CA TYR A 139 -4.44 -8.71 -26.56
C TYR A 139 -3.99 -10.04 -25.94
N THR A 140 -3.38 -10.00 -24.76
CA THR A 140 -2.93 -11.18 -24.01
C THR A 140 -4.01 -11.67 -23.06
N ILE A 141 -4.74 -10.74 -22.43
CA ILE A 141 -5.83 -11.02 -21.50
C ILE A 141 -7.15 -10.69 -22.20
N PRO A 142 -7.96 -11.69 -22.60
CA PRO A 142 -9.17 -11.48 -23.37
C PRO A 142 -10.36 -11.08 -22.47
N LEU A 143 -10.18 -10.05 -21.65
CA LEU A 143 -11.18 -9.53 -20.71
C LEU A 143 -11.34 -8.02 -20.86
N THR A 144 -12.48 -7.51 -20.38
CA THR A 144 -12.70 -6.06 -20.28
C THR A 144 -11.88 -5.52 -19.11
N PHE A 145 -11.10 -4.47 -19.36
CA PHE A 145 -10.28 -3.84 -18.33
C PHE A 145 -11.03 -2.74 -17.59
N GLN A 146 -10.93 -2.73 -16.26
CA GLN A 146 -11.39 -1.63 -15.42
C GLN A 146 -10.29 -1.17 -14.49
N ILE A 147 -9.94 0.11 -14.56
CA ILE A 147 -8.89 0.69 -13.73
C ILE A 147 -9.48 1.08 -12.39
N ARG A 148 -8.75 0.76 -11.32
CA ARG A 148 -9.11 1.09 -9.95
C ARG A 148 -7.89 1.61 -9.19
N ILE A 149 -8.05 2.75 -8.54
CA ILE A 149 -7.11 3.26 -7.55
C ILE A 149 -7.79 3.29 -6.19
N CYS A 150 -7.21 2.58 -5.23
CA CYS A 150 -7.70 2.54 -3.87
C CYS A 150 -6.83 3.41 -2.97
N CYS A 151 -7.45 4.31 -2.20
CA CYS A 151 -6.80 4.94 -1.05
C CYS A 151 -7.43 4.38 0.22
N PHE A 152 -6.75 3.43 0.86
CA PHE A 152 -7.37 2.49 1.78
C PHE A 152 -7.88 3.15 3.08
N ASN A 153 -7.13 4.12 3.61
CA ASN A 153 -7.51 4.83 4.83
C ASN A 153 -8.28 6.14 4.56
N ALA A 154 -8.66 6.43 3.31
CA ALA A 154 -9.48 7.59 3.01
C ALA A 154 -10.95 7.35 3.41
N THR A 155 -11.58 8.35 4.00
CA THR A 155 -12.96 8.27 4.49
C THR A 155 -13.96 8.30 3.35
N THR A 156 -13.73 9.14 2.33
CA THR A 156 -14.65 9.30 1.21
C THR A 156 -13.94 9.30 -0.13
N LYS A 157 -14.64 8.90 -1.21
CA LYS A 157 -14.13 9.02 -2.58
C LYS A 157 -13.85 10.45 -3.00
N LEU A 158 -14.54 11.43 -2.41
CA LEU A 158 -14.32 12.84 -2.73
C LEU A 158 -12.96 13.32 -2.22
N ASP A 159 -12.53 12.86 -1.04
CA ASP A 159 -11.21 13.14 -0.50
C ASP A 159 -10.13 12.59 -1.43
N ILE A 160 -10.31 11.34 -1.87
CA ILE A 160 -9.42 10.70 -2.85
C ILE A 160 -9.39 11.46 -4.17
N TYR A 161 -10.55 11.82 -4.70
CA TYR A 161 -10.66 12.55 -5.98
C TYR A 161 -9.92 13.88 -5.94
N ASN A 162 -10.06 14.63 -4.84
CA ASN A 162 -9.33 15.89 -4.64
C ASN A 162 -7.83 15.66 -4.39
N GLY A 163 -7.50 14.64 -3.61
CA GLY A 163 -6.13 14.23 -3.29
C GLY A 163 -5.33 13.85 -4.53
N LEU A 164 -5.95 13.10 -5.45
CA LEU A 164 -5.41 12.71 -6.77
C LEU A 164 -5.48 13.83 -7.82
N LYS A 165 -5.77 15.07 -7.41
CA LYS A 165 -5.87 16.25 -8.29
C LYS A 165 -6.82 16.03 -9.46
N ARG A 166 -7.90 15.28 -9.23
CA ARG A 166 -8.98 15.00 -10.19
C ARG A 166 -8.50 14.28 -11.45
N LYS A 167 -7.36 13.57 -11.36
CA LYS A 167 -6.79 12.82 -12.49
C LYS A 167 -7.56 11.55 -12.81
N PHE A 168 -8.08 10.89 -11.79
CA PHE A 168 -8.95 9.73 -11.91
C PHE A 168 -10.41 10.14 -11.85
N SER A 169 -11.27 9.44 -12.59
CA SER A 169 -12.71 9.60 -12.50
C SER A 169 -13.27 8.98 -11.21
N MET A 170 -14.47 9.41 -10.81
CA MET A 170 -15.15 8.81 -9.64
C MET A 170 -15.42 7.31 -9.82
N GLY A 171 -15.54 6.82 -11.06
CA GLY A 171 -15.71 5.38 -11.34
C GLY A 171 -14.44 4.56 -11.09
N GLU A 172 -13.27 5.19 -11.16
CA GLU A 172 -11.96 4.54 -10.98
C GLU A 172 -11.48 4.56 -9.53
N ILE A 173 -12.11 5.36 -8.66
CA ILE A 173 -11.69 5.52 -7.27
C ILE A 173 -12.39 4.51 -6.36
N LEU A 174 -11.65 3.94 -5.41
CA LEU A 174 -12.17 3.10 -4.34
C LEU A 174 -11.66 3.58 -2.97
N THR A 175 -12.54 3.56 -1.98
CA THR A 175 -12.14 3.52 -0.56
C THR A 175 -11.65 2.12 -0.18
N GLY A 176 -11.01 1.98 0.99
CA GLY A 176 -10.62 0.65 1.50
C GLY A 176 -11.79 -0.31 1.68
N GLN A 177 -12.95 0.19 2.09
CA GLN A 177 -14.18 -0.61 2.22
C GLN A 177 -14.67 -1.10 0.87
N GLU A 178 -14.72 -0.24 -0.14
CA GLU A 178 -15.14 -0.61 -1.49
C GLU A 178 -14.17 -1.60 -2.15
N LEU A 179 -12.85 -1.43 -1.95
CA LEU A 179 -11.87 -2.41 -2.40
C LEU A 179 -12.11 -3.77 -1.73
N CYS A 180 -12.32 -3.81 -0.41
CA CYS A 180 -12.58 -5.08 0.29
C CYS A 180 -13.88 -5.73 -0.19
N GLY A 181 -14.93 -4.94 -0.44
CA GLY A 181 -16.18 -5.40 -1.04
C GLY A 181 -15.97 -6.00 -2.43
N LEU A 182 -15.20 -5.33 -3.29
CA LEU A 182 -14.83 -5.83 -4.62
C LEU A 182 -14.08 -7.16 -4.52
N LEU A 183 -13.08 -7.24 -3.63
CA LEU A 183 -12.25 -8.43 -3.45
C LEU A 183 -12.92 -9.55 -2.65
N LYS A 184 -14.14 -9.33 -2.13
CA LYS A 184 -14.89 -10.25 -1.27
C LYS A 184 -14.14 -10.64 0.01
N ILE A 185 -13.47 -9.69 0.64
CA ILE A 185 -12.74 -9.86 1.90
C ILE A 185 -13.30 -8.94 2.99
N ASN A 186 -13.07 -9.28 4.27
CA ASN A 186 -13.55 -8.49 5.39
C ASN A 186 -12.61 -7.30 5.69
N TYR A 187 -13.11 -6.09 5.48
CA TYR A 187 -12.41 -4.84 5.80
C TYR A 187 -12.02 -4.73 7.28
N PHE A 188 -12.92 -5.10 8.19
CA PHE A 188 -12.71 -4.93 9.62
C PHE A 188 -11.61 -5.84 10.16
N ASP A 189 -11.36 -6.99 9.54
CA ASP A 189 -10.24 -7.86 9.93
C ASP A 189 -8.88 -7.21 9.63
N ILE A 190 -8.80 -6.44 8.55
CA ILE A 190 -7.59 -5.69 8.18
C ILE A 190 -7.40 -4.51 9.15
N ILE A 191 -8.47 -3.76 9.44
CA ILE A 191 -8.42 -2.64 10.39
C ILE A 191 -8.07 -3.12 11.79
N ALA A 192 -8.67 -4.20 12.26
CA ALA A 192 -8.37 -4.77 13.58
C ALA A 192 -6.89 -5.20 13.69
N ALA A 193 -6.33 -5.82 12.65
CA ALA A 193 -4.91 -6.15 12.61
C ALA A 193 -4.03 -4.89 12.67
N ARG A 194 -4.38 -3.86 11.89
CA ARG A 194 -3.64 -2.60 11.86
C ARG A 194 -3.70 -1.85 13.19
N ASN A 195 -4.86 -1.80 13.85
CA ASN A 195 -5.03 -1.13 15.14
C ASN A 195 -4.20 -1.78 16.24
N ARG A 196 -4.10 -3.12 16.25
CA ARG A 196 -3.20 -3.82 17.19
C ARG A 196 -1.74 -3.39 17.00
N ASP A 197 -1.28 -3.34 15.75
CA ASP A 197 0.09 -2.89 15.47
C ASP A 197 0.31 -1.40 15.78
N GLN A 198 -0.72 -0.56 15.65
CA GLN A 198 -0.65 0.85 16.04
C GLN A 198 -0.40 0.99 17.55
N GLN A 199 -1.11 0.22 18.37
CA GLN A 199 -0.89 0.24 19.82
C GLN A 199 0.55 -0.18 20.16
N ILE A 200 1.02 -1.28 19.56
CA ILE A 200 2.42 -1.75 19.72
C ILE A 200 3.42 -0.65 19.33
N ASN A 201 3.13 0.10 18.26
CA ASN A 201 3.97 1.20 17.81
C ASN A 201 3.98 2.39 18.78
N VAL A 202 2.83 2.71 19.40
CA VAL A 202 2.76 3.75 20.43
C VAL A 202 3.61 3.36 21.63
N ASP A 203 3.42 2.15 22.14
CA ASP A 203 4.15 1.64 23.31
C ASP A 203 5.66 1.66 23.04
N PHE A 204 6.09 1.08 21.91
CA PHE A 204 7.49 1.07 21.49
C PHE A 204 8.08 2.48 21.33
N PHE A 205 7.30 3.41 20.75
CA PHE A 205 7.75 4.79 20.58
C PHE A 205 7.99 5.49 21.91
N ILE A 206 7.09 5.33 22.87
CA ILE A 206 7.23 5.91 24.21
C ILE A 206 8.44 5.31 24.93
N ASP A 207 8.61 3.99 24.87
CA ASP A 207 9.74 3.31 25.51
C ASP A 207 11.10 3.79 24.94
N GLU A 208 11.23 3.85 23.62
CA GLU A 208 12.44 4.37 22.96
C GLU A 208 12.66 5.86 23.22
N LEU A 209 11.58 6.65 23.37
CA LEU A 209 11.70 8.08 23.68
C LEU A 209 12.22 8.30 25.11
N LEU A 210 11.71 7.52 26.07
CA LEU A 210 12.09 7.58 27.48
C LEU A 210 13.47 6.95 27.75
N SER A 211 13.97 6.09 26.86
CA SER A 211 15.33 5.56 26.96
C SER A 211 16.41 6.59 26.59
N ILE A 212 16.04 7.68 25.91
CA ILE A 212 16.94 8.79 25.60
C ILE A 212 16.98 9.75 26.80
N ASN A 213 18.01 9.60 27.67
CA ASN A 213 18.14 10.37 28.92
C ASN A 213 17.91 11.88 28.76
N TYR A 214 18.53 12.51 27.75
CA TYR A 214 18.36 13.93 27.45
C TYR A 214 16.88 14.31 27.24
N ILE A 215 16.12 13.49 26.53
CA ILE A 215 14.70 13.74 26.26
C ILE A 215 13.84 13.47 27.49
N LYS A 216 14.12 12.37 28.20
CA LYS A 216 13.45 12.04 29.46
C LYS A 216 13.54 13.19 30.47
N GLU A 217 14.72 13.78 30.64
CA GLU A 217 14.93 14.93 31.53
C GLU A 217 14.11 16.15 31.10
N ILE A 218 14.08 16.45 29.80
CA ILE A 218 13.26 17.55 29.25
C ILE A 218 11.77 17.33 29.56
N ILE A 219 11.26 16.12 29.38
CA ILE A 219 9.85 15.77 29.66
C ILE A 219 9.54 15.94 31.15
N ILE A 220 10.39 15.40 32.03
CA ILE A 220 10.21 15.52 33.49
C ILE A 220 10.18 16.99 33.91
N ASN A 221 11.08 17.80 33.37
CA ASN A 221 11.13 19.23 33.68
C ASN A 221 9.87 19.96 33.20
N HIS A 222 9.34 19.61 32.02
CA HIS A 222 8.07 20.17 31.51
C HIS A 222 6.86 19.78 32.35
N LEU A 223 6.82 18.57 32.91
CA LEU A 223 5.70 18.11 33.74
C LEU A 223 5.74 18.65 35.18
N ARG A 224 6.90 19.16 35.62
CA ARG A 224 7.09 19.77 36.94
C ARG A 224 6.85 21.29 36.94
N GLY A 225 6.89 21.91 35.76
CA GLY A 225 6.54 23.33 35.56
C GLY A 225 5.05 23.51 35.38
#